data_AF-A0A972XXE0-F1
#
_entry.id   AF-A0A972XXE0-F1
#
_cell.length_a   1.000
_cell.length_b   1.000
_cell.length_c   1.000
_cell.angle_alpha   90.00
_cell.angle_beta   90.00
_cell.angle_gamma   90.00
#
_symmetry.space_group_name_H-M   'P 1'
#
loop_
_entity.id
_entity.type
_entity.pdbx_description
1 polymer ?
#
loop_
_entity_poly.entity_id
_entity_poly.type
_entity_poly.pdbx_seq_one_letter_code
_entity_poly.pdbx_strand_id
1 'polypeptide(L)'
;MTAATAAKPKAKTPALKPAPVLTLGATIDKMWQLREDKRAAEVVTKGIELQIKALESTMFELLDAQDTTKAQGKSASVSISETVVGDVEDWETFWPYIAKNKFFHLVQKRVSDPALRELWGMKKVIPGVQPFTKRTLNVRSL
;
A
#
# COMPACT_ATOMS: atom_id res chain seq x y z
N MET A 1 26.24 68.40 -15.86
CA MET A 1 25.19 67.81 -16.74
C MET A 1 25.90 67.51 -18.06
N THR A 2 26.07 66.30 -18.57
CA THR A 2 25.39 65.00 -18.40
C THR A 2 26.39 63.88 -18.71
N ALA A 3 26.11 62.71 -18.13
CA ALA A 3 27.00 61.58 -18.00
C ALA A 3 27.36 60.85 -19.32
N ALA A 4 28.57 60.29 -19.32
CA ALA A 4 29.03 59.29 -20.27
C ALA A 4 28.29 57.95 -20.05
N THR A 5 27.60 57.47 -21.09
CA THR A 5 26.95 56.16 -21.10
C THR A 5 27.99 55.09 -21.45
N ALA A 6 28.48 54.40 -20.41
CA ALA A 6 29.31 53.21 -20.54
C ALA A 6 28.43 51.98 -20.84
N ALA A 7 28.58 51.40 -22.03
CA ALA A 7 27.97 50.12 -22.39
C ALA A 7 28.66 48.97 -21.63
N LYS A 8 27.93 48.35 -20.69
CA LYS A 8 28.39 47.15 -19.95
C LYS A 8 28.19 45.88 -20.80
N PRO A 9 29.13 44.91 -20.76
CA PRO A 9 29.10 43.71 -21.57
C PRO A 9 28.12 42.65 -21.01
N LYS A 10 27.56 41.84 -21.92
CA LYS A 10 26.59 40.77 -21.68
C LYS A 10 27.17 39.71 -20.74
N ALA A 11 26.54 39.53 -19.57
CA ALA A 11 26.85 38.46 -18.63
C ALA A 11 26.36 37.11 -19.19
N LYS A 12 27.30 36.17 -19.26
CA LYS A 12 27.10 34.79 -19.70
C LYS A 12 26.22 34.04 -18.68
N THR A 13 25.14 33.44 -19.16
CA THR A 13 24.32 32.49 -18.41
C THR A 13 25.19 31.29 -17.99
N PRO A 14 25.30 30.95 -16.69
CA PRO A 14 26.01 29.74 -16.28
C PRO A 14 25.18 28.51 -16.68
N ALA A 15 25.83 27.59 -17.38
CA ALA A 15 25.27 26.35 -17.87
C ALA A 15 24.69 25.50 -16.73
N LEU A 16 23.46 25.03 -16.92
CA LEU A 16 22.81 23.98 -16.12
C LEU A 16 23.64 22.70 -16.25
N LYS A 17 24.12 22.19 -15.09
CA LYS A 17 24.80 20.90 -15.01
C LYS A 17 23.82 19.79 -15.45
N PRO A 18 24.22 18.86 -16.34
CA PRO A 18 23.35 17.77 -16.77
C PRO A 18 23.05 16.84 -15.58
N ALA A 19 21.79 16.42 -15.46
CA ALA A 19 21.34 15.51 -14.42
C ALA A 19 22.25 14.28 -14.35
N PRO A 20 22.71 13.86 -13.15
CA PRO A 20 23.64 12.74 -13.06
C PRO A 20 22.93 11.47 -13.51
N VAL A 21 23.49 10.85 -14.55
CA VAL A 21 23.14 9.49 -14.98
C VAL A 21 23.34 8.60 -13.76
N LEU A 22 22.25 8.12 -13.15
CA LEU A 22 22.32 7.33 -11.93
C LEU A 22 23.05 6.02 -12.26
N THR A 23 24.24 5.84 -11.70
CA THR A 23 24.98 4.57 -11.80
C THR A 23 24.26 3.49 -10.99
N LEU A 24 24.40 2.22 -11.37
CA LEU A 24 23.75 1.11 -10.65
C LEU A 24 24.04 1.15 -9.15
N GLY A 25 25.28 1.44 -8.75
CA GLY A 25 25.67 1.64 -7.36
C GLY A 25 24.89 2.78 -6.69
N ALA A 26 24.87 3.97 -7.30
CA ALA A 26 24.13 5.11 -6.78
C ALA A 26 22.60 4.87 -6.70
N THR A 27 22.03 4.03 -7.58
CA THR A 27 20.62 3.62 -7.47
C THR A 27 20.38 2.64 -6.33
N ILE A 28 21.32 1.73 -6.05
CA ILE A 28 21.24 0.77 -4.94
C ILE A 28 21.34 1.52 -3.60
N ASP A 29 22.29 2.46 -3.47
CA ASP A 29 22.47 3.26 -2.26
C ASP A 29 21.25 4.13 -1.96
N LYS A 30 20.70 4.79 -2.99
CA LYS A 30 19.44 5.54 -2.86
C LYS A 30 18.26 4.64 -2.49
N MET A 31 18.18 3.44 -3.06
CA MET A 31 17.13 2.47 -2.71
C MET A 31 17.27 1.99 -1.26
N TRP A 32 18.51 1.85 -0.76
CA TRP A 32 18.78 1.51 0.63
C TRP A 32 18.37 2.64 1.58
N GLN A 33 18.77 3.89 1.30
CA GLN A 33 18.36 5.06 2.09
C GLN A 33 16.83 5.17 2.18
N LEU A 34 16.13 5.06 1.06
CA LEU A 34 14.66 5.09 1.03
C LEU A 34 14.02 3.93 1.81
N ARG A 35 14.68 2.76 1.90
CA ARG A 35 14.20 1.64 2.73
C ARG A 35 14.36 1.94 4.21
N GLU A 36 15.47 2.56 4.61
CA GLU A 36 15.71 2.91 6.00
C GLU A 36 14.79 4.06 6.46
N ASP A 37 14.57 5.06 5.59
CA ASP A 37 13.57 6.10 5.79
C ASP A 37 12.16 5.49 5.91
N LYS A 38 11.83 4.50 5.06
CA LYS A 38 10.56 3.76 5.15
C LYS A 38 10.43 2.98 6.45
N ARG A 39 11.50 2.37 6.96
CA ARG A 39 11.48 1.67 8.26
C ARG A 39 11.28 2.64 9.42
N ALA A 40 12.00 3.77 9.42
CA ALA A 40 11.81 4.81 10.42
C ALA A 40 10.39 5.36 10.39
N ALA A 41 9.86 5.65 9.19
CA ALA A 41 8.48 6.08 9.00
C ALA A 41 7.48 5.00 9.43
N GLU A 42 7.69 3.72 9.13
CA GLU A 42 6.83 2.63 9.58
C GLU A 42 6.76 2.52 11.10
N VAL A 43 7.84 2.80 11.83
CA VAL A 43 7.82 2.85 13.31
C VAL A 43 6.95 4.00 13.79
N VAL A 44 7.07 5.19 13.18
CA VAL A 44 6.24 6.35 13.52
C VAL A 44 4.78 6.08 13.17
N THR A 45 4.49 5.55 11.98
CA THR A 45 3.14 5.20 11.54
C THR A 45 2.50 4.19 12.48
N LYS A 46 3.24 3.15 12.91
CA LYS A 46 2.73 2.20 13.91
C LYS A 46 2.38 2.87 15.23
N GLY A 47 3.20 3.82 15.70
CA GLY A 47 2.91 4.58 16.92
C GLY A 47 1.63 5.41 16.79
N ILE A 48 1.47 6.11 15.67
CA ILE A 48 0.27 6.90 15.37
C ILE A 48 -0.96 6.00 15.23
N GLU A 49 -0.85 4.86 14.55
CA GLU A 49 -1.93 3.87 14.41
C GLU A 49 -2.40 3.33 15.76
N LEU A 50 -1.50 3.11 16.72
CA LEU A 50 -1.87 2.69 18.08
C LEU A 50 -2.65 3.79 18.81
N GLN A 51 -2.24 5.05 18.68
CA GLN A 51 -2.95 6.19 19.25
C GLN A 51 -4.33 6.37 18.63
N ILE A 52 -4.44 6.22 17.31
CA ILE A 52 -5.72 6.27 16.60
C ILE A 52 -6.64 5.16 17.09
N LYS A 53 -6.17 3.90 17.17
CA LYS A 53 -6.97 2.77 17.66
C LYS A 53 -7.46 2.96 19.10
N ALA A 54 -6.62 3.51 19.97
CA ALA A 54 -7.02 3.84 21.34
C ALA A 54 -8.11 4.92 21.38
N LEU A 55 -8.02 5.94 20.50
CA LEU A 55 -9.06 6.95 20.38
C LEU A 55 -10.34 6.39 19.74
N GLU A 56 -10.22 5.52 18.75
CA GLU A 56 -11.36 4.83 18.13
C GLU A 56 -12.15 4.02 19.16
N SER A 57 -11.49 3.23 20.01
CA SER A 57 -12.18 2.47 21.07
C SER A 57 -12.90 3.40 22.05
N THR A 58 -12.25 4.49 22.48
CA THR A 58 -12.92 5.47 23.35
C THR A 58 -14.08 6.18 22.65
N MET A 59 -13.99 6.42 21.34
CA MET A 59 -15.06 7.04 20.57
C MET A 59 -16.26 6.11 20.46
N PHE A 60 -16.05 4.81 20.25
CA PHE A 60 -17.13 3.82 20.30
C PHE A 60 -17.81 3.80 21.68
N GLU A 61 -17.04 3.71 22.77
CA GLU A 61 -17.59 3.74 24.14
C GLU A 61 -18.42 5.00 24.42
N LEU A 62 -17.96 6.16 23.96
CA LEU A 62 -18.68 7.43 24.14
C LEU A 62 -19.93 7.54 23.26
N LEU A 63 -19.87 7.05 22.02
CA LEU A 63 -21.02 7.05 21.11
C LEU A 63 -22.10 6.08 21.58
N ASP A 64 -21.70 4.90 22.07
CA ASP A 64 -22.59 3.91 22.67
C ASP A 64 -23.22 4.44 23.96
N ALA A 65 -22.44 5.10 24.83
CA ALA A 65 -22.96 5.72 26.06
C ALA A 65 -23.94 6.88 25.78
N GLN A 66 -23.88 7.48 24.59
CA GLN A 66 -24.75 8.58 24.16
C GLN A 66 -25.86 8.12 23.22
N ASP A 67 -26.00 6.81 22.96
CA ASP A 67 -26.94 6.21 22.00
C ASP A 67 -26.98 6.96 20.65
N THR A 68 -25.83 7.44 20.18
CA THR A 68 -25.73 8.35 19.04
C THR A 68 -24.83 7.76 17.95
N THR A 69 -25.33 7.68 16.73
CA THR A 69 -24.60 7.09 15.59
C THR A 69 -23.74 8.08 14.82
N LYS A 70 -23.87 9.38 15.11
CA LYS A 70 -23.15 10.48 14.44
C LYS A 70 -22.76 11.57 15.42
N ALA A 71 -21.47 11.92 15.45
CA ALA A 71 -20.98 13.06 16.21
C ALA A 71 -20.12 13.97 15.32
N GLN A 72 -20.20 15.27 15.55
CA GLN A 72 -19.40 16.27 14.81
C GLN A 72 -18.47 16.99 15.77
N GLY A 73 -17.17 16.93 15.49
CA GLY A 73 -16.16 17.79 16.10
C GLY A 73 -15.95 19.07 15.31
N LYS A 74 -15.14 19.98 15.87
CA LYS A 74 -14.82 21.27 15.25
C LYS A 74 -14.06 21.13 13.92
N SER A 75 -13.34 20.03 13.72
CA SER A 75 -12.49 19.80 12.55
C SER A 75 -12.89 18.60 11.68
N ALA A 76 -13.72 17.67 12.19
CA ALA A 76 -14.14 16.47 11.48
C ALA A 76 -15.45 15.90 12.06
N SER A 77 -16.16 15.09 11.30
CA SER A 77 -17.35 14.34 11.74
C SER A 77 -17.09 12.84 11.74
N VAL A 78 -17.64 12.13 12.74
CA VAL A 78 -17.59 10.68 12.87
C VAL A 78 -19.00 10.12 12.72
N SER A 79 -19.14 9.08 11.91
CA SER A 79 -20.39 8.33 11.74
C SER A 79 -20.11 6.84 11.77
N ILE A 80 -20.88 6.10 12.56
CA ILE A 80 -20.83 4.64 12.57
C ILE A 80 -21.61 4.13 11.36
N SER A 81 -20.95 3.32 10.54
CA SER A 81 -21.58 2.61 9.42
C SER A 81 -21.45 1.11 9.67
N GLU A 82 -22.55 0.48 10.03
CA GLU A 82 -22.60 -0.97 10.19
C GLU A 82 -22.84 -1.63 8.83
N THR A 83 -22.02 -2.62 8.51
CA THR A 83 -22.23 -3.47 7.33
C THR A 83 -22.28 -4.91 7.81
N VAL A 84 -23.37 -5.61 7.50
CA VAL A 84 -23.50 -7.03 7.82
C VAL A 84 -22.57 -7.80 6.89
N VAL A 85 -21.53 -8.40 7.44
CA VAL A 85 -20.60 -9.28 6.72
C VAL A 85 -20.87 -10.72 7.17
N GLY A 86 -20.95 -11.65 6.22
CA GLY A 86 -21.08 -13.07 6.54
C GLY A 86 -19.73 -13.64 6.96
N ASP A 87 -19.64 -14.19 8.16
CA ASP A 87 -18.54 -15.06 8.58
C ASP A 87 -18.94 -16.53 8.35
N VAL A 88 -17.98 -17.37 7.97
CA VAL A 88 -18.22 -18.80 7.68
C VAL A 88 -17.71 -19.61 8.86
N GLU A 89 -18.62 -20.01 9.74
CA GLU A 89 -18.30 -20.82 10.92
C GLU A 89 -17.94 -22.27 10.57
N ASP A 90 -18.60 -22.84 9.56
CA ASP A 90 -18.40 -24.23 9.13
C ASP A 90 -18.27 -24.35 7.60
N TRP A 91 -17.07 -24.65 7.16
CA TRP A 91 -16.75 -24.84 5.74
C TRP A 91 -17.24 -26.19 5.20
N GLU A 92 -17.43 -27.20 6.06
CA GLU A 92 -17.86 -28.54 5.63
C GLU A 92 -19.32 -28.56 5.18
N THR A 93 -20.17 -27.75 5.81
CA THR A 93 -21.58 -27.59 5.41
C THR A 93 -21.78 -26.51 4.35
N PHE A 94 -20.96 -25.46 4.36
CA PHE A 94 -21.06 -24.35 3.41
C PHE A 94 -20.66 -24.75 1.97
N TRP A 95 -19.62 -25.57 1.80
CA TRP A 95 -19.17 -25.96 0.47
C TRP A 95 -20.18 -26.82 -0.32
N PRO A 96 -20.80 -27.86 0.26
CA PRO A 96 -21.89 -28.59 -0.39
C PRO A 96 -23.08 -27.69 -0.73
N TYR A 97 -23.40 -26.72 0.13
CA TYR A 97 -24.48 -25.76 -0.13
C TYR A 97 -24.18 -24.85 -1.34
N ILE A 98 -22.97 -24.32 -1.43
CA ILE A 98 -22.51 -23.54 -2.60
C ILE A 98 -22.58 -24.39 -3.88
N ALA A 99 -22.05 -25.62 -3.81
CA ALA A 99 -21.99 -26.51 -4.98
C ALA A 99 -23.39 -26.91 -5.46
N LYS A 100 -24.32 -27.22 -4.54
CA LYS A 100 -25.71 -27.59 -4.85
C LYS A 100 -26.49 -26.44 -5.48
N ASN A 101 -26.31 -25.22 -4.97
CA ASN A 101 -27.04 -24.04 -5.44
C ASN A 101 -26.31 -23.27 -6.56
N LYS A 102 -25.11 -23.72 -6.93
CA LYS A 102 -24.21 -23.06 -7.90
C LYS A 102 -23.89 -21.61 -7.53
N PHE A 103 -23.81 -21.30 -6.24
CA PHE A 103 -23.51 -19.96 -5.72
C PHE A 103 -22.00 -19.67 -5.70
N PHE A 104 -21.32 -19.93 -6.82
CA PHE A 104 -19.89 -19.70 -6.95
C PHE A 104 -19.48 -18.22 -6.93
N HIS A 105 -20.45 -17.31 -6.98
CA HIS A 105 -20.23 -15.87 -6.80
C HIS A 105 -19.96 -15.47 -5.34
N LEU A 106 -20.32 -16.31 -4.37
CA LEU A 106 -20.01 -16.10 -2.95
C LEU A 106 -18.53 -16.36 -2.63
N VAL A 107 -17.81 -17.03 -3.53
CA VAL A 107 -16.41 -17.39 -3.34
C VAL A 107 -15.55 -16.51 -4.25
N GLN A 108 -14.49 -15.94 -3.68
CA GLN A 108 -13.52 -15.18 -4.46
C GLN A 108 -12.65 -16.11 -5.29
N LYS A 109 -12.62 -15.90 -6.61
CA LYS A 109 -11.79 -16.67 -7.54
C LYS A 109 -10.33 -16.21 -7.44
N ARG A 110 -9.55 -16.83 -6.55
CA ARG A 110 -8.10 -16.71 -6.53
C ARG A 110 -7.43 -18.06 -6.76
N VAL A 111 -6.36 -18.07 -7.54
CA VAL A 111 -5.51 -19.26 -7.69
C VAL A 111 -4.52 -19.28 -6.53
N SER A 112 -4.30 -20.45 -5.95
CA SER A 112 -3.28 -20.61 -4.91
C SER A 112 -1.91 -20.72 -5.57
N ASP A 113 -1.15 -19.62 -5.58
CA ASP A 113 0.21 -19.56 -6.15
C ASP A 113 1.16 -20.65 -5.61
N PRO A 114 1.12 -21.02 -4.30
CA PRO A 114 1.92 -22.13 -3.79
C PRO A 114 1.55 -23.47 -4.41
N ALA A 115 0.25 -23.79 -4.52
CA ALA A 115 -0.21 -25.06 -5.10
C ALA A 115 0.11 -25.14 -6.60
N LEU A 116 0.00 -24.03 -7.30
CA LEU A 116 0.37 -23.89 -8.71
C LEU A 116 1.89 -24.14 -8.93
N ARG A 117 2.73 -23.64 -8.03
CA ARG A 117 4.19 -23.84 -8.07
C ARG A 117 4.58 -25.31 -7.91
N GLU A 118 3.93 -26.03 -7.00
CA GLU A 118 4.14 -27.47 -6.82
C GLU A 118 3.75 -28.26 -8.08
N LEU A 119 2.60 -27.94 -8.68
CA LEU A 119 2.11 -28.60 -9.90
C LEU A 119 3.01 -28.34 -11.12
N TRP A 120 3.53 -27.12 -11.27
CA TRP A 120 4.54 -26.82 -12.29
C TRP A 120 5.88 -27.52 -12.02
N GLY A 121 6.27 -27.68 -10.75
CA GLY A 121 7.42 -28.50 -10.35
C GLY A 121 7.26 -29.98 -10.76
N MET A 122 6.04 -30.51 -10.71
CA MET A 122 5.69 -31.85 -11.18
C MET A 122 5.49 -31.94 -12.70
N LYS A 123 5.82 -30.89 -13.47
CA LYS A 123 5.64 -30.80 -14.93
C LYS A 123 4.21 -31.03 -15.42
N LYS A 124 3.20 -30.83 -14.56
CA LYS A 124 1.79 -30.91 -14.96
C LYS A 124 1.37 -29.61 -15.64
N VAL A 125 0.84 -29.72 -16.85
CA VAL A 125 0.27 -28.58 -17.58
C VAL A 125 -1.08 -28.24 -16.97
N ILE A 126 -1.22 -27.02 -16.44
CA ILE A 126 -2.49 -26.51 -15.91
C ILE A 126 -3.17 -25.70 -17.02
N PRO A 127 -4.33 -26.14 -17.53
CA PRO A 127 -5.06 -25.40 -18.54
C PRO A 127 -5.46 -24.01 -18.03
N GLY A 128 -5.20 -22.97 -18.81
CA GLY A 128 -5.66 -21.60 -18.54
C GLY A 128 -4.81 -20.79 -17.55
N VAL A 129 -3.70 -21.32 -17.03
CA VAL A 129 -2.76 -20.56 -16.18
C VAL A 129 -1.39 -20.52 -16.84
N GLN A 130 -0.98 -19.32 -17.26
CA GLN A 130 0.36 -19.09 -17.78
C GLN A 130 1.31 -18.70 -16.63
N PRO A 131 2.50 -19.32 -16.54
CA PRO A 131 3.52 -18.89 -15.59
C PRO A 131 3.92 -17.44 -15.83
N PHE A 132 3.60 -16.57 -14.88
CA PHE A 132 4.10 -15.19 -14.88
C PHE A 132 5.28 -15.07 -13.93
N THR A 133 6.48 -14.93 -14.50
CA THR A 133 7.70 -14.70 -13.71
C THR A 133 7.79 -13.23 -13.30
N LYS A 134 7.25 -12.91 -12.13
CA LYS A 134 7.43 -11.59 -11.52
C LYS A 134 8.89 -11.40 -11.11
N ARG A 135 9.64 -10.58 -11.85
CA ARG A 135 11.01 -10.18 -11.48
C ARG A 135 10.95 -9.20 -10.31
N THR A 136 11.34 -9.64 -9.12
CA THR A 136 11.45 -8.80 -7.93
C THR A 136 12.90 -8.51 -7.61
N LEU A 137 13.26 -7.24 -7.44
CA LEU A 137 14.58 -6.85 -6.94
C LEU A 137 14.60 -7.02 -5.42
N ASN A 138 15.53 -7.83 -4.92
CA ASN A 138 15.77 -8.01 -3.50
C ASN A 138 17.09 -7.33 -3.11
N VAL A 139 17.00 -6.24 -2.35
CA VAL A 139 18.16 -5.56 -1.77
C VAL A 139 18.37 -6.11 -0.36
N ARG A 140 19.55 -6.72 -0.12
CA ARG A 140 20.01 -7.25 1.18
C ARG A 140 21.23 -6.44 1.63
N SER A 141 21.39 -6.27 2.95
CA SER A 141 22.65 -5.79 3.51
C SER A 141 23.74 -6.83 3.31
N LEU A 142 24.97 -6.38 3.09
CA LEU A 142 26.17 -7.22 3.21
C LEU A 142 26.49 -7.47 4.68
#